data_AF-A0A353C3D7-F1
#
_entry.id   AF-A0A353C3D7-F1
#
_cell.length_a   1.000
_cell.length_b   1.000
_cell.length_c   1.000
_cell.angle_alpha   90.00
_cell.angle_beta   90.00
_cell.angle_gamma   90.00
#
_symmetry.space_group_name_H-M   'P 1'
#
loop_
_entity.id
_entity.type
_entity.pdbx_description
1 polymer ?
#
loop_
_entity_poly.entity_id
_entity_poly.type
_entity_poly.pdbx_seq_one_letter_code
_entity_poly.pdbx_strand_id
1 'polypeptide(L)'
;MAANSFPINSKITPELDPEFRPAILEHQSYLTAVRRSGNSVPVRIALERNDHQISTVEIPVFKNDREMLNGGFFYVERFVKTLLWQKGGWKFTFGGPPSIGQYFKYVYAPGGLREFDAQFMGRLYKRPFSIDITELEKVPKSQETSQSIGRHLNGCGIALDLGSSDCRVSAVVNGKGFITGWLNELAFMPVDYNTGAPVDEWSGDYGCGVKYFSQDAVLRLAAKAGITFN
;
A
#
# COMPACT_ATOMS: atom_id res chain seq x y z
N MET A 1 7.40 15.33 12.60
CA MET A 1 7.98 14.02 12.23
C MET A 1 8.74 14.21 10.93
N ALA A 2 9.98 13.70 10.81
CA ALA A 2 10.86 14.00 9.68
C ALA A 2 10.32 13.35 8.39
N ALA A 3 9.62 14.17 7.60
CA ALA A 3 8.82 13.81 6.44
C ALA A 3 9.56 13.08 5.30
N ASN A 4 10.89 13.14 5.23
CA ASN A 4 11.66 12.62 4.09
C ASN A 4 13.02 12.10 4.57
N SER A 5 13.01 11.01 5.34
CA SER A 5 14.20 10.60 6.12
C SER A 5 15.25 9.82 5.31
N PHE A 6 14.90 9.30 4.13
CA PHE A 6 15.81 8.51 3.29
C PHE A 6 16.16 9.25 2.00
N PRO A 7 17.44 9.33 1.61
CA PRO A 7 17.82 9.98 0.37
C PRO A 7 17.34 9.14 -0.82
N ILE A 8 16.62 9.75 -1.74
CA ILE A 8 16.20 9.13 -3.00
C ILE A 8 16.72 9.95 -4.17
N ASN A 9 16.94 9.30 -5.30
CA ASN A 9 17.36 9.95 -6.53
C ASN A 9 16.52 9.43 -7.70
N SER A 10 15.58 10.23 -8.19
CA SER A 10 14.83 9.92 -9.41
C SER A 10 15.63 10.35 -10.63
N LYS A 11 15.80 9.45 -11.61
CA LYS A 11 16.47 9.79 -12.88
C LYS A 11 15.65 10.76 -13.73
N ILE A 12 14.33 10.70 -13.61
CA ILE A 12 13.38 11.54 -14.34
C ILE A 12 12.45 12.15 -13.31
N THR A 13 12.41 13.47 -13.24
CA THR A 13 11.55 14.20 -12.31
C THR A 13 10.34 14.72 -13.08
N PRO A 14 9.10 14.42 -12.64
CA PRO A 14 7.91 14.96 -13.29
C PRO A 14 7.89 16.49 -13.19
N GLU A 15 7.81 17.19 -14.32
CA GLU A 15 7.87 18.66 -14.35
C GLU A 15 6.75 19.31 -13.54
N LEU A 16 5.55 18.72 -13.56
CA LEU A 16 4.38 19.22 -12.84
C LEU A 16 4.32 18.76 -11.37
N ASP A 17 5.19 17.84 -10.96
CA ASP A 17 5.34 17.35 -9.58
C ASP A 17 6.83 17.19 -9.22
N PRO A 18 7.57 18.31 -9.06
CA PRO A 18 9.03 18.29 -8.88
C PRO A 18 9.48 17.64 -7.57
N GLU A 19 8.60 17.56 -6.58
CA GLU A 19 8.86 16.91 -5.30
C GLU A 19 8.32 15.47 -5.23
N PHE A 20 7.93 14.87 -6.36
CA PHE A 20 7.44 13.49 -6.39
C PHE A 20 8.50 12.53 -5.83
N ARG A 21 8.12 11.74 -4.83
CA ARG A 21 8.98 10.74 -4.18
C ARG A 21 8.46 9.33 -4.46
N PRO A 22 8.97 8.64 -5.49
CA PRO A 22 8.46 7.33 -5.87
C PRO A 22 8.59 6.31 -4.73
N ALA A 23 7.47 5.67 -4.38
CA ALA A 23 7.41 4.64 -3.32
C ALA A 23 8.47 3.54 -3.47
N ILE A 24 8.78 3.12 -4.70
CA ILE A 24 9.80 2.09 -4.97
C ILE A 24 11.22 2.56 -4.62
N LEU A 25 11.54 3.84 -4.85
CA LEU A 25 12.86 4.37 -4.51
C LEU A 25 13.00 4.56 -2.99
N GLU A 26 11.92 4.95 -2.32
CA GLU A 26 11.87 4.97 -0.85
C GLU A 26 12.07 3.58 -0.26
N HIS A 27 11.37 2.57 -0.78
CA HIS A 27 11.56 1.18 -0.39
C HIS A 27 13.02 0.73 -0.52
N GLN A 28 13.63 0.98 -1.67
CA GLN A 28 15.03 0.63 -1.91
C GLN A 28 15.99 1.39 -1.00
N SER A 29 15.75 2.69 -0.78
CA SER A 29 16.58 3.53 0.08
C SER A 29 16.48 3.13 1.54
N TYR A 30 15.26 2.88 2.04
CA TYR A 30 15.02 2.34 3.37
C TYR A 30 15.76 1.02 3.60
N LEU A 31 15.58 0.04 2.71
CA LEU A 31 16.27 -1.26 2.84
C LEU A 31 17.80 -1.11 2.79
N THR A 32 18.31 -0.19 1.98
CA THR A 32 19.74 0.12 1.94
C THR A 32 20.22 0.74 3.26
N ALA A 33 19.45 1.66 3.84
CA ALA A 33 19.76 2.27 5.13
C ALA A 33 19.73 1.25 6.28
N VAL A 34 18.73 0.37 6.31
CA VAL A 34 18.64 -0.74 7.29
C VAL A 34 19.81 -1.71 7.16
N ARG A 35 20.25 -2.03 5.93
CA ARG A 35 21.44 -2.88 5.73
C ARG A 35 22.72 -2.18 6.19
N ARG A 36 22.87 -0.90 5.88
CA ARG A 36 24.06 -0.10 6.25
C ARG A 36 24.18 0.17 7.73
N SER A 37 23.08 0.20 8.48
CA SER A 37 23.14 0.39 9.93
C SER A 37 23.82 -0.79 10.65
N GLY A 38 23.88 -1.97 10.02
CA GLY A 38 24.37 -3.20 10.65
C GLY A 38 23.52 -3.67 11.84
N ASN A 39 22.37 -3.04 12.08
CA ASN A 39 21.55 -3.25 13.26
C ASN A 39 20.06 -3.33 12.87
N SER A 40 19.71 -4.47 12.27
CA SER A 40 18.37 -4.75 11.78
C SER A 40 17.76 -5.97 12.46
N VAL A 41 16.43 -6.02 12.45
CA VAL A 41 15.65 -7.19 12.89
C VAL A 41 14.59 -7.51 11.83
N PRO A 42 14.28 -8.79 11.59
CA PRO A 42 13.20 -9.16 10.68
C PRO A 42 11.84 -8.85 11.32
N VAL A 43 10.88 -8.45 10.49
CA VAL A 43 9.46 -8.44 10.84
C VAL A 43 8.68 -9.21 9.79
N ARG A 44 7.60 -9.85 10.22
CA ARG A 44 6.64 -10.53 9.34
C ARG A 44 5.28 -9.87 9.43
N ILE A 45 4.70 -9.65 8.27
CA ILE A 45 3.40 -9.04 8.08
C ILE A 45 2.55 -10.07 7.33
N ALA A 46 1.45 -10.51 7.94
CA ALA A 46 0.47 -11.37 7.30
C ALA A 46 -0.87 -10.65 7.14
N LEU A 47 -1.44 -10.72 5.95
CA LEU A 47 -2.78 -10.22 5.63
C LEU A 47 -3.69 -11.40 5.32
N GLU A 48 -4.75 -11.56 6.10
CA GLU A 48 -5.76 -12.61 5.92
C GLU A 48 -7.04 -12.04 5.30
N ARG A 49 -7.54 -12.76 4.30
CA ARG A 49 -8.76 -12.50 3.54
C ARG A 49 -9.84 -13.53 3.88
N ASN A 50 -10.83 -13.65 2.99
CA ASN A 50 -11.79 -14.75 3.05
C ASN A 50 -11.12 -16.08 2.72
N ASP A 51 -11.78 -17.17 3.14
CA ASP A 51 -11.37 -18.56 2.88
C ASP A 51 -9.95 -18.89 3.37
N HIS A 52 -9.52 -18.24 4.46
CA HIS A 52 -8.18 -18.40 5.05
C HIS A 52 -7.04 -18.17 4.06
N GLN A 53 -7.26 -17.30 3.07
CA GLN A 53 -6.20 -16.88 2.17
C GLN A 53 -5.31 -15.85 2.85
N ILE A 54 -4.03 -16.15 2.95
CA ILE A 54 -3.04 -15.37 3.70
C ILE A 54 -1.89 -14.98 2.77
N SER A 55 -1.55 -13.69 2.74
CA SER A 55 -0.31 -13.19 2.14
C SER A 55 0.66 -12.79 3.25
N THR A 56 1.83 -13.42 3.32
CA THR A 56 2.87 -13.09 4.30
C THR A 56 4.10 -12.54 3.62
N VAL A 57 4.60 -11.40 4.12
CA VAL A 57 5.83 -10.74 3.66
C VAL A 57 6.76 -10.56 4.85
N GLU A 58 8.05 -10.79 4.62
CA GLU A 58 9.11 -10.51 5.59
C GLU A 58 9.98 -9.36 5.08
N ILE A 59 10.23 -8.36 5.94
CA ILE A 59 11.16 -7.26 5.66
C ILE A 59 12.08 -7.02 6.86
N PRO A 60 13.31 -6.51 6.65
CA PRO A 60 14.12 -6.02 7.75
C PRO A 60 13.66 -4.61 8.17
N VAL A 61 13.72 -4.33 9.46
CA VAL A 61 13.54 -2.98 10.03
C VAL A 61 14.71 -2.61 10.94
N PHE A 62 14.86 -1.34 11.28
CA PHE A 62 15.85 -0.92 12.27
C PHE A 62 15.53 -1.52 13.64
N LYS A 63 16.55 -2.05 14.33
CA LYS A 63 16.39 -2.56 15.70
C LYS A 63 16.18 -1.45 16.73
N ASN A 64 16.80 -0.29 16.49
CA ASN A 64 16.85 0.82 17.44
C ASN A 64 15.68 1.79 17.23
N ASP A 65 15.09 2.24 18.34
CA ASP A 65 13.97 3.20 18.31
C ASP A 65 14.38 4.56 17.72
N ARG A 66 15.66 4.96 17.83
CA ARG A 66 16.13 6.25 17.28
C ARG A 66 16.01 6.30 15.76
N GLU A 67 16.50 5.30 15.07
CA GLU A 67 16.38 5.17 13.61
C GLU A 67 14.92 4.96 13.19
N MET A 68 14.13 4.25 14.00
CA MET A 68 12.70 4.12 13.76
C MET A 68 11.96 5.47 13.86
N LEU A 69 12.29 6.30 14.85
CA LEU A 69 11.76 7.67 14.98
C LEU A 69 12.23 8.58 13.84
N ASN A 70 13.40 8.31 13.26
CA ASN A 70 13.93 9.00 12.09
C ASN A 70 13.42 8.40 10.77
N GLY A 71 12.10 8.28 10.65
CA GLY A 71 11.41 7.90 9.41
C GLY A 71 11.12 6.40 9.24
N GLY A 72 11.62 5.52 10.10
CA GLY A 72 11.30 4.10 10.04
C GLY A 72 9.82 3.80 10.28
N PHE A 73 9.20 4.44 11.28
CA PHE A 73 7.75 4.30 11.53
C PHE A 73 6.92 4.78 10.34
N PHE A 74 7.31 5.92 9.74
CA PHE A 74 6.67 6.45 8.55
C PHE A 74 6.73 5.45 7.38
N TYR A 75 7.92 4.94 7.08
CA TYR A 75 8.09 3.98 6.00
C TYR A 75 7.31 2.68 6.25
N VAL A 76 7.42 2.10 7.45
CA VAL A 76 6.80 0.81 7.78
C VAL A 76 5.27 0.90 7.72
N GLU A 77 4.70 2.01 8.17
CA GLU A 77 3.27 2.29 8.01
C GLU A 77 2.86 2.37 6.54
N ARG A 78 3.55 3.21 5.74
CA ARG A 78 3.26 3.35 4.32
C ARG A 78 3.38 2.02 3.58
N PHE A 79 4.37 1.21 3.92
CA PHE A 79 4.56 -0.12 3.34
C PHE A 79 3.42 -1.09 3.71
N VAL A 80 2.95 -1.09 4.96
CA VAL A 80 1.78 -1.90 5.35
C VAL A 80 0.53 -1.43 4.63
N LYS A 81 0.32 -0.11 4.49
CA LYS A 81 -0.77 0.42 3.67
C LYS A 81 -0.66 -0.05 2.21
N THR A 82 0.54 -0.03 1.62
CA THR A 82 0.77 -0.59 0.28
C THR A 82 0.34 -2.05 0.20
N LEU A 83 0.77 -2.90 1.15
CA LEU A 83 0.38 -4.30 1.18
C LEU A 83 -1.14 -4.47 1.33
N LEU A 84 -1.77 -3.66 2.17
CA LEU A 84 -3.21 -3.71 2.43
C LEU A 84 -4.03 -3.40 1.18
N TRP A 85 -3.63 -2.40 0.38
CA TRP A 85 -4.34 -2.05 -0.86
C TRP A 85 -3.95 -2.91 -2.07
N GLN A 86 -2.75 -3.51 -2.06
CA GLN A 86 -2.32 -4.46 -3.08
C GLN A 86 -2.91 -5.87 -2.89
N LYS A 87 -3.06 -6.31 -1.64
CA LYS A 87 -3.47 -7.69 -1.31
C LYS A 87 -4.86 -7.76 -0.73
N GLY A 88 -5.34 -6.70 -0.08
CA GLY A 88 -6.55 -6.73 0.73
C GLY A 88 -6.43 -7.66 1.94
N GLY A 89 -7.27 -7.41 2.94
CA GLY A 89 -7.44 -8.27 4.09
C GLY A 89 -8.20 -7.57 5.21
N TRP A 90 -8.97 -8.34 5.97
CA TRP A 90 -9.65 -7.82 7.16
C TRP A 90 -8.82 -8.02 8.42
N LYS A 91 -7.87 -8.97 8.40
CA LYS A 91 -7.01 -9.26 9.55
C LYS A 91 -5.54 -9.06 9.18
N PHE A 92 -4.87 -8.22 9.95
CA PHE A 92 -3.45 -7.93 9.87
C PHE A 92 -2.73 -8.56 11.05
N THR A 93 -1.77 -9.46 10.81
CA THR A 93 -0.94 -10.06 11.87
C THR A 93 0.48 -9.57 11.72
N PHE A 94 1.04 -9.00 12.80
CA PHE A 94 2.39 -8.46 12.85
C PHE A 94 3.25 -9.26 13.83
N GLY A 95 4.41 -9.73 13.36
CA GLY A 95 5.45 -10.29 14.21
C GLY A 95 6.73 -9.48 14.11
N GLY A 96 7.18 -8.91 15.22
CA GLY A 96 8.31 -7.99 15.26
C GLY A 96 8.40 -7.21 16.57
N PRO A 97 9.22 -6.15 16.62
CA PRO A 97 9.35 -5.31 17.82
C PRO A 97 7.99 -4.78 18.32
N PRO A 98 7.68 -4.88 19.63
CA PRO A 98 6.41 -4.43 20.19
C PRO A 98 6.08 -2.96 19.92
N SER A 99 7.09 -2.09 19.86
CA SER A 99 6.92 -0.66 19.56
C SER A 99 6.24 -0.43 18.21
N ILE A 100 6.62 -1.21 17.20
CA ILE A 100 6.03 -1.17 15.85
C ILE A 100 4.61 -1.74 15.86
N GLY A 101 4.39 -2.87 16.53
CA GLY A 101 3.06 -3.47 16.67
C GLY A 101 2.06 -2.51 17.33
N GLN A 102 2.47 -1.84 18.40
CA GLN A 102 1.62 -0.87 19.09
C GLN A 102 1.37 0.39 18.26
N TYR A 103 2.37 0.83 17.49
CA TYR A 103 2.17 1.91 16.54
C TYR A 103 1.09 1.57 15.50
N PHE A 104 1.06 0.34 14.99
CA PHE A 104 -0.02 -0.10 14.09
C PHE A 104 -1.39 -0.09 14.76
N LYS A 105 -1.48 -0.58 16.01
CA LYS A 105 -2.73 -0.52 16.78
C LYS A 105 -3.24 0.90 16.93
N TYR A 106 -2.34 1.86 17.14
CA TYR A 106 -2.68 3.27 17.25
C TYR A 106 -3.16 3.88 15.92
N VAL A 107 -2.40 3.70 14.83
CA VAL A 107 -2.75 4.36 13.56
C VAL A 107 -4.00 3.79 12.90
N TYR A 108 -4.32 2.51 13.09
CA TYR A 108 -5.54 1.87 12.54
C TYR A 108 -6.73 1.88 13.52
N ALA A 109 -6.60 2.47 14.70
CA ALA A 109 -7.73 2.65 15.62
C ALA A 109 -8.75 3.66 15.07
N PRO A 110 -9.99 3.67 15.60
CA PRO A 110 -10.94 4.77 15.34
C PRO A 110 -10.32 6.13 15.70
N GLY A 111 -10.43 7.13 14.81
CA GLY A 111 -9.75 8.42 14.91
C GLY A 111 -8.26 8.41 14.57
N GLY A 112 -7.69 7.25 14.23
CA GLY A 112 -6.30 7.09 13.82
C GLY A 112 -6.06 7.48 12.35
N LEU A 113 -4.79 7.65 11.99
CA LEU A 113 -4.34 8.04 10.65
C LEU A 113 -4.85 7.12 9.52
N ARG A 114 -5.14 5.86 9.84
CA ARG A 114 -5.54 4.78 8.92
C ARG A 114 -6.93 4.24 9.23
N GLU A 115 -7.76 5.05 9.88
CA GLU A 115 -9.16 4.70 10.13
C GLU A 115 -9.91 4.38 8.82
N PHE A 116 -9.73 5.20 7.78
CA PHE A 116 -10.37 4.96 6.49
C PHE A 116 -10.03 3.57 5.94
N ASP A 117 -8.75 3.21 5.95
CA ASP A 117 -8.26 1.94 5.42
C ASP A 117 -8.83 0.76 6.22
N ALA A 118 -8.84 0.85 7.55
CA ALA A 118 -9.44 -0.15 8.44
C ALA A 118 -10.95 -0.33 8.16
N GLN A 119 -11.69 0.77 8.11
CA GLN A 119 -13.13 0.73 7.88
C GLN A 119 -13.47 0.20 6.48
N PHE A 120 -12.73 0.61 5.46
CA PHE A 120 -12.93 0.15 4.09
C PHE A 120 -12.73 -1.36 3.99
N MET A 121 -11.61 -1.87 4.51
CA MET A 121 -11.31 -3.30 4.51
C MET A 121 -12.35 -4.08 5.31
N GLY A 122 -12.77 -3.56 6.47
CA GLY A 122 -13.79 -4.21 7.28
C GLY A 122 -15.14 -4.34 6.56
N ARG A 123 -15.58 -3.29 5.86
CA ARG A 123 -16.79 -3.32 5.03
C ARG A 123 -16.64 -4.28 3.85
N LEU A 124 -15.53 -4.22 3.12
CA LEU A 124 -15.28 -5.03 1.93
C LEU A 124 -15.33 -6.53 2.23
N TYR A 125 -14.68 -6.94 3.32
CA TYR A 125 -14.60 -8.34 3.75
C TYR A 125 -15.74 -8.74 4.70
N LYS A 126 -16.67 -7.83 5.00
CA LYS A 126 -17.82 -8.04 5.89
C LYS A 126 -17.42 -8.59 7.28
N ARG A 127 -16.29 -8.11 7.80
CA ARG A 127 -15.72 -8.50 9.10
C ARG A 127 -15.10 -7.27 9.77
N PRO A 128 -15.09 -7.15 11.10
CA PRO A 128 -14.35 -6.08 11.76
C PRO A 128 -12.86 -6.15 11.39
N PHE A 129 -12.25 -5.03 11.02
CA PHE A 129 -10.81 -4.99 10.78
C PHE A 129 -10.06 -5.25 12.09
N SER A 130 -9.10 -6.16 12.07
CA SER A 130 -8.37 -6.58 13.27
C SER A 130 -6.86 -6.60 13.06
N ILE A 131 -6.15 -6.31 14.14
CA ILE A 131 -4.69 -6.35 14.20
C ILE A 131 -4.27 -7.30 15.30
N ASP A 132 -3.47 -8.31 15.00
CA ASP A 132 -2.89 -9.21 15.98
C ASP A 132 -1.37 -9.01 16.03
N ILE A 133 -0.82 -8.86 17.23
CA ILE A 133 0.63 -8.76 17.46
C ILE A 133 1.08 -10.07 18.07
N THR A 134 2.13 -10.67 17.51
CA THR A 134 2.61 -11.99 17.95
C THR A 134 4.13 -12.09 17.81
N GLU A 135 4.69 -13.23 18.21
CA GLU A 135 6.09 -13.57 17.96
C GLU A 135 6.31 -13.85 16.48
N LEU A 136 7.53 -13.59 15.98
CA LEU A 136 7.87 -13.71 14.56
C LEU A 136 7.56 -15.11 14.00
N GLU A 137 7.79 -16.15 14.79
CA GLU A 137 7.60 -17.56 14.45
C GLU A 137 6.12 -17.97 14.40
N LYS A 138 5.26 -17.22 15.10
CA LYS A 138 3.82 -17.46 15.18
C LYS A 138 3.03 -16.74 14.09
N VAL A 139 3.68 -15.90 13.28
CA VAL A 139 3.02 -15.25 12.13
C VAL A 139 2.63 -16.32 11.11
N PRO A 140 1.35 -16.37 10.67
CA PRO A 140 0.90 -17.32 9.67
C PRO A 140 1.74 -17.27 8.40
N LYS A 141 1.98 -18.42 7.78
CA LYS A 141 2.66 -18.51 6.48
C LYS A 141 1.70 -18.19 5.34
N SER A 142 2.24 -17.75 4.21
CA SER A 142 1.44 -17.51 3.01
C SER A 142 0.67 -18.76 2.61
N GLN A 143 -0.62 -18.60 2.38
CA GLN A 143 -1.53 -19.60 1.85
C GLN A 143 -2.44 -18.90 0.83
N GLU A 144 -2.13 -19.05 -0.45
CA GLU A 144 -2.85 -18.35 -1.51
C GLU A 144 -3.39 -19.39 -2.50
N THR A 145 -4.71 -19.37 -2.70
CA THR A 145 -5.37 -20.28 -3.64
C THR A 145 -5.80 -19.46 -4.85
N SER A 146 -5.21 -19.72 -6.02
CA SER A 146 -5.70 -19.12 -7.25
C SER A 146 -6.97 -19.82 -7.69
N GLN A 147 -8.08 -19.08 -7.81
CA GLN A 147 -9.31 -19.62 -8.37
C GLN A 147 -9.40 -19.33 -9.87
N SER A 148 -9.70 -20.35 -10.66
CA SER A 148 -10.07 -20.18 -12.07
C SER A 148 -11.50 -19.66 -12.15
N ILE A 149 -11.71 -18.45 -12.69
CA ILE A 149 -13.05 -17.97 -13.06
C ILE A 149 -13.53 -18.73 -14.31
N GLY A 150 -14.85 -18.97 -14.40
CA GLY A 150 -15.53 -19.84 -15.36
C GLY A 150 -15.18 -19.64 -16.84
N ARG A 151 -15.31 -20.72 -17.60
CA ARG A 151 -14.71 -20.95 -18.92
C ARG A 151 -15.57 -20.48 -20.10
N HIS A 152 -15.54 -19.18 -20.42
CA HIS A 152 -15.82 -18.71 -21.77
C HIS A 152 -14.49 -18.21 -22.39
N LEU A 153 -13.69 -19.16 -22.90
CA LEU A 153 -12.24 -19.02 -23.11
C LEU A 153 -11.82 -18.65 -24.54
N ASN A 154 -12.76 -18.44 -25.45
CA ASN A 154 -12.45 -18.14 -26.85
C ASN A 154 -12.47 -16.62 -27.07
N GLY A 155 -11.32 -16.03 -27.43
CA GLY A 155 -11.18 -14.61 -27.79
C GLY A 155 -10.36 -13.76 -26.82
N CYS A 156 -10.40 -12.44 -27.02
CA CYS A 156 -9.85 -11.43 -26.10
C CYS A 156 -10.99 -10.89 -25.24
N GLY A 157 -10.87 -11.00 -23.91
CA GLY A 157 -11.83 -10.46 -22.96
C GLY A 157 -11.22 -9.33 -22.13
N ILE A 158 -11.93 -8.21 -22.01
CA ILE A 158 -11.57 -7.08 -21.16
C ILE A 158 -12.70 -6.88 -20.15
N ALA A 159 -12.37 -6.92 -18.87
CA ALA A 159 -13.26 -6.45 -17.80
C ALA A 159 -12.87 -5.03 -17.45
N LEU A 160 -13.83 -4.11 -17.48
CA LEU A 160 -13.66 -2.70 -17.16
C LEU A 160 -14.47 -2.37 -15.92
N ASP A 161 -13.77 -1.97 -14.86
CA ASP A 161 -14.38 -1.32 -13.70
C ASP A 161 -14.22 0.19 -13.87
N LEU A 162 -15.33 0.90 -14.09
CA LEU A 162 -15.35 2.33 -14.41
C LEU A 162 -15.85 3.13 -13.22
N GLY A 163 -14.93 3.50 -12.32
CA GLY A 163 -15.16 4.45 -11.23
C GLY A 163 -14.20 5.64 -11.32
N SER A 164 -14.55 6.75 -10.65
CA SER A 164 -13.75 7.99 -10.59
C SER A 164 -12.38 7.82 -9.91
N SER A 165 -12.13 6.70 -9.24
CA SER A 165 -10.95 6.48 -8.41
C SER A 165 -9.81 5.66 -9.03
N ASP A 166 -10.05 4.88 -10.10
CA ASP A 166 -9.03 4.25 -10.98
C ASP A 166 -9.73 3.19 -11.84
N CYS A 167 -9.24 2.96 -13.07
CA CYS A 167 -9.73 1.90 -13.97
C CYS A 167 -8.91 0.63 -13.74
N ARG A 168 -9.56 -0.46 -13.32
CA ARG A 168 -8.92 -1.78 -13.31
C ARG A 168 -9.21 -2.51 -14.62
N VAL A 169 -8.15 -2.76 -15.38
CA VAL A 169 -8.19 -3.57 -16.60
C VAL A 169 -7.63 -4.95 -16.28
N SER A 170 -8.40 -6.00 -16.57
CA SER A 170 -7.82 -7.32 -16.78
C SER A 170 -7.89 -7.67 -18.25
N ALA A 171 -6.77 -8.11 -18.82
CA ALA A 171 -6.69 -8.63 -20.18
C ALA A 171 -6.51 -10.15 -20.15
N VAL A 172 -7.25 -10.85 -21.01
CA VAL A 172 -7.10 -12.28 -21.28
C VAL A 172 -6.67 -12.45 -22.74
N VAL A 173 -5.61 -13.22 -22.98
CA VAL A 173 -5.23 -13.70 -24.33
C VAL A 173 -5.23 -15.22 -24.31
N ASN A 174 -6.00 -15.84 -25.21
CA ASN A 174 -6.07 -17.30 -25.40
C ASN A 174 -6.30 -18.08 -24.08
N GLY A 175 -7.23 -17.59 -23.26
CA GLY A 175 -7.61 -18.26 -22.01
C GLY A 175 -6.56 -18.21 -20.89
N LYS A 176 -5.44 -17.50 -21.07
CA LYS A 176 -4.47 -17.24 -20.00
C LYS A 176 -4.73 -15.85 -19.40
N GLY A 177 -5.59 -15.82 -18.39
CA GLY A 177 -5.77 -14.66 -17.51
C GLY A 177 -5.20 -14.96 -16.13
N PHE A 178 -4.48 -13.99 -15.55
CA PHE A 178 -3.98 -14.06 -14.17
C PHE A 178 -4.68 -12.98 -13.34
N ILE A 179 -6.01 -13.06 -13.23
CA ILE A 179 -6.72 -12.25 -12.22
C ILE A 179 -6.59 -13.00 -10.90
N THR A 180 -5.87 -12.40 -9.98
CA THR A 180 -5.78 -12.88 -8.60
C THR A 180 -7.10 -12.56 -7.89
N GLY A 181 -7.62 -13.46 -7.07
CA GLY A 181 -8.91 -13.30 -6.36
C GLY A 181 -8.89 -12.26 -5.23
N TRP A 182 -8.03 -11.25 -5.31
CA TRP A 182 -7.85 -10.22 -4.30
C TRP A 182 -7.95 -8.80 -4.87
N LEU A 183 -8.16 -7.84 -3.97
CA LEU A 183 -8.24 -6.42 -4.28
C LEU A 183 -6.84 -5.92 -4.71
N ASN A 184 -6.69 -5.51 -5.97
CA ASN A 184 -5.55 -4.74 -6.44
C ASN A 184 -6.03 -3.30 -6.64
N GLU A 185 -6.27 -2.56 -5.55
CA GLU A 185 -6.68 -1.16 -5.62
C GLU A 185 -5.44 -0.27 -5.62
N LEU A 186 -5.30 0.55 -6.66
CA LEU A 186 -4.22 1.51 -6.73
C LEU A 186 -4.67 2.89 -6.21
N ALA A 187 -5.97 3.17 -6.21
CA ALA A 187 -6.53 4.46 -5.85
C ALA A 187 -6.00 5.00 -4.52
N PHE A 188 -5.98 4.15 -3.49
CA PHE A 188 -5.57 4.51 -2.12
C PHE A 188 -4.18 3.97 -1.74
N MET A 189 -3.49 3.31 -2.66
CA MET A 189 -2.13 2.84 -2.44
C MET A 189 -1.17 4.04 -2.44
N PRO A 190 -0.23 4.16 -1.48
CA PRO A 190 0.73 5.26 -1.50
C PRO A 190 1.75 5.05 -2.62
N VAL A 191 1.82 6.02 -3.53
CA VAL A 191 2.71 6.04 -4.71
C VAL A 191 3.73 7.18 -4.63
N ASP A 192 3.36 8.26 -3.94
CA ASP A 192 4.23 9.38 -3.58
C ASP A 192 4.39 9.41 -2.06
N TYR A 193 5.63 9.35 -1.59
CA TYR A 193 5.97 9.39 -0.17
C TYR A 193 6.27 10.81 0.33
N ASN A 194 6.17 11.83 -0.54
CA ASN A 194 6.26 13.21 -0.12
C ASN A 194 5.07 13.58 0.79
N THR A 195 5.34 14.07 2.00
CA THR A 195 4.27 14.51 2.91
C THR A 195 3.53 15.77 2.45
N GLY A 196 4.08 16.49 1.47
CA GLY A 196 3.42 17.60 0.77
C GLY A 196 2.66 17.17 -0.48
N ALA A 197 2.55 15.86 -0.77
CA ALA A 197 1.82 15.36 -1.92
C ALA A 197 0.32 15.73 -1.85
N PRO A 198 -0.38 15.75 -3.00
CA PRO A 198 -1.82 15.99 -3.04
C PRO A 198 -2.59 15.01 -2.14
N VAL A 199 -3.58 15.55 -1.44
CA VAL A 199 -4.45 14.81 -0.51
C VAL A 199 -5.68 14.31 -1.24
N ASP A 200 -5.96 13.01 -1.11
CA ASP A 200 -7.21 12.39 -1.54
C ASP A 200 -8.35 12.74 -0.57
N GLU A 201 -9.45 13.24 -1.12
CA GLU A 201 -10.60 13.77 -0.36
C GLU A 201 -11.38 12.66 0.34
N TRP A 202 -11.28 11.42 -0.15
CA TRP A 202 -12.03 10.28 0.39
C TRP A 202 -11.33 9.66 1.60
N SER A 203 -10.04 9.37 1.47
CA SER A 203 -9.23 8.76 2.52
C SER A 203 -8.61 9.79 3.47
N GLY A 204 -8.53 11.06 3.07
CA GLY A 204 -7.81 12.10 3.79
C GLY A 204 -6.29 11.93 3.75
N ASP A 205 -5.77 10.99 2.96
CA ASP A 205 -4.36 10.66 2.88
C ASP A 205 -3.70 11.30 1.65
N TYR A 206 -2.42 11.65 1.78
CA TYR A 206 -1.63 12.20 0.68
C TYR A 206 -0.90 11.12 -0.11
N GLY A 207 -0.56 11.47 -1.35
CA GLY A 207 0.29 10.63 -2.19
C GLY A 207 -0.36 9.33 -2.65
N CYS A 208 -1.69 9.25 -2.56
CA CYS A 208 -2.51 8.12 -3.00
C CYS A 208 -2.55 8.03 -4.53
N GLY A 209 -2.56 6.81 -5.07
CA GLY A 209 -2.52 6.54 -6.52
C GLY A 209 -3.58 7.26 -7.34
N VAL A 210 -4.77 7.51 -6.77
CA VAL A 210 -5.85 8.28 -7.42
C VAL A 210 -5.38 9.66 -7.88
N LYS A 211 -4.46 10.32 -7.15
CA LYS A 211 -3.92 11.64 -7.50
C LYS A 211 -2.85 11.59 -8.59
N TYR A 212 -2.49 10.40 -9.07
CA TYR A 212 -1.42 10.17 -10.07
C TYR A 212 -1.86 9.33 -11.27
N PHE A 213 -2.82 8.42 -11.10
CA PHE A 213 -3.19 7.42 -12.12
C PHE A 213 -4.66 7.48 -12.57
N SER A 214 -5.44 8.41 -12.04
CA SER A 214 -6.86 8.57 -12.36
C SER A 214 -7.16 9.85 -13.15
N GLN A 215 -8.44 10.04 -13.50
CA GLN A 215 -8.91 11.30 -14.08
C GLN A 215 -8.68 12.51 -13.16
N ASP A 216 -8.72 12.29 -11.85
CA ASP A 216 -8.43 13.33 -10.86
C ASP A 216 -6.98 13.80 -10.97
N ALA A 217 -6.04 12.89 -11.27
CA ALA A 217 -4.67 13.26 -11.61
C ALA A 217 -4.59 14.16 -12.84
N VAL A 218 -5.35 13.84 -13.89
CA VAL A 218 -5.40 14.65 -15.12
C VAL A 218 -5.93 16.05 -14.84
N LEU A 219 -7.03 16.17 -14.11
CA LEU A 219 -7.62 17.46 -13.74
C LEU A 219 -6.64 18.31 -12.91
N ARG A 220 -6.01 17.69 -11.91
CA ARG A 220 -5.00 18.32 -11.05
C ARG A 220 -3.81 18.84 -11.86
N LEU A 221 -3.28 18.04 -12.76
CA LEU A 221 -2.11 18.38 -13.57
C LEU A 221 -2.44 19.41 -14.66
N ALA A 222 -3.63 19.32 -15.27
CA ALA A 222 -4.10 20.28 -16.24
C ALA A 222 -4.21 21.70 -15.65
N ALA A 223 -4.74 21.82 -14.43
CA ALA A 223 -4.77 23.10 -13.72
C ALA A 223 -3.36 23.67 -13.48
N LYS A 224 -2.39 22.83 -13.07
CA LYS A 224 -0.97 23.23 -12.93
C LYS A 224 -0.33 23.65 -14.26
N ALA A 225 -0.79 23.06 -15.37
CA ALA A 225 -0.36 23.41 -16.72
C ALA A 225 -1.07 24.67 -17.28
N GLY A 226 -1.93 25.33 -16.50
CA GLY A 226 -2.66 26.53 -16.93
C GLY A 226 -3.87 26.24 -17.82
N ILE A 227 -4.36 24.99 -17.86
CA ILE A 227 -5.55 24.61 -18.63
C ILE A 227 -6.81 24.88 -17.78
N THR A 228 -7.73 25.66 -18.34
CA THR A 228 -9.03 25.98 -17.72
C THR A 228 -10.13 25.10 -18.31
N PHE A 229 -10.94 24.49 -17.45
CA PHE A 229 -12.13 23.75 -17.85
C PHE A 229 -13.35 24.67 -17.75
N ASN A 230 -14.14 24.76 -18.82
CA ASN A 230 -15.37 25.57 -18.91
C ASN A 230 -16.60 24.72 -18.61
#